data_AF-V9EHP0-F1
#
_entry.id   AF-V9EHP0-F1
#
_cell.length_a   1.000
_cell.length_b   1.000
_cell.length_c   1.000
_cell.angle_alpha   90.00
_cell.angle_beta   90.00
_cell.angle_gamma   90.00
#
_symmetry.space_group_name_H-M   'P 1'
#
loop_
_entity.id
_entity.type
_entity.pdbx_description
1 polymer ?
#
loop_
_entity_poly.entity_id
_entity_poly.type
_entity_poly.pdbx_seq_one_letter_code
_entity_poly.pdbx_strand_id
1 'polypeptide(L)'
;MVSMESGDNDESGNSVDVDPPAVWHPSWNAWQQYFVQYCERTRQVLPVKDTMSRAERLKRLKKTKKADDDSILLPEGCDPYQRVYICPHGWKKRKSRSEGTRSRQHIRLTDCPFRFVVQWNVAREQLQVKNGVYTHNHQVSTQAYATFPVSRGVHDPVVGARVEGMLSAGAKRSRIYDYLLEHDQNVIQVDVDNLVRDHSGSLSTQDDNEATAREIAAFAAADPENVSLVSETDAGETGVISLATAHMRRIYGRFSEVLLVDCSHKTNR
;
A
#
# COMPACT_ATOMS: atom_id res chain seq x y z
N MET A 1 17.59 60.40 4.80
CA MET A 1 18.48 59.32 5.28
C MET A 1 17.66 58.48 6.24
N VAL A 2 17.11 57.38 5.75
CA VAL A 2 16.40 56.40 6.57
C VAL A 2 17.25 55.15 6.53
N SER A 3 17.78 54.79 7.70
CA SER A 3 18.67 53.66 7.91
C SER A 3 17.97 52.36 7.51
N MET A 4 18.63 51.59 6.64
CA MET A 4 18.32 50.19 6.40
C MET A 4 18.78 49.39 7.61
N GLU A 5 17.84 48.91 8.42
CA GLU A 5 18.11 47.83 9.35
C GLU A 5 18.04 46.52 8.57
N SER A 6 19.21 45.91 8.41
CA SER A 6 19.43 44.56 7.91
C SER A 6 18.71 43.58 8.84
N GLY A 7 17.59 43.05 8.40
CA GLY A 7 16.98 41.87 9.01
C GLY A 7 17.84 40.65 8.68
N ASP A 8 18.56 40.16 9.67
CA ASP A 8 19.20 38.84 9.65
C ASP A 8 18.11 37.79 9.40
N ASN A 9 18.11 37.27 8.18
CA ASN A 9 17.28 36.15 7.78
C ASN A 9 17.96 34.89 8.35
N ASP A 10 17.57 34.52 9.58
CA ASP A 10 17.92 33.24 10.20
C ASP A 10 17.37 32.07 9.36
N GLU A 11 18.07 31.70 8.29
CA GLU A 11 17.97 30.39 7.63
C GLU A 11 18.64 29.30 8.49
N SER A 12 18.25 29.20 9.76
CA SER A 12 18.49 27.97 10.53
C SER A 12 17.53 26.90 10.02
N GLY A 13 17.95 26.22 8.94
CA GLY A 13 17.25 25.08 8.37
C GLY A 13 16.93 24.07 9.47
N ASN A 14 15.63 23.79 9.65
CA ASN A 14 15.10 22.96 10.73
C ASN A 14 15.52 21.49 10.54
N SER A 15 16.75 21.19 10.93
CA SER A 15 17.39 19.89 10.84
C SER A 15 17.07 19.10 12.10
N VAL A 16 16.42 17.94 11.96
CA VAL A 16 16.04 17.08 13.08
C VAL A 16 16.81 15.77 12.98
N ASP A 17 17.77 15.57 13.87
CA ASP A 17 18.52 14.33 13.98
C ASP A 17 17.74 13.29 14.77
N VAL A 18 17.91 12.02 14.39
CA VAL A 18 17.30 10.89 15.06
C VAL A 18 18.34 9.79 15.27
N ASP A 19 18.23 9.08 16.39
CA ASP A 19 19.09 7.94 16.66
C ASP A 19 19.09 6.92 15.52
N PRO A 20 20.26 6.41 15.11
CA PRO A 20 20.31 5.34 14.12
C PRO A 20 19.69 4.05 14.66
N PRO A 21 19.10 3.20 13.80
CA PRO A 21 18.65 1.87 14.18
C PRO A 21 19.84 0.96 14.49
N ALA A 22 19.58 -0.12 15.25
CA ALA A 22 20.55 -1.15 15.54
C ALA A 22 21.12 -1.75 14.25
N VAL A 23 22.43 -1.96 14.22
CA VAL A 23 23.15 -2.27 12.98
C VAL A 23 22.94 -3.71 12.52
N TRP A 24 22.83 -4.69 13.42
CA TRP A 24 22.85 -6.11 13.08
C TRP A 24 21.56 -6.81 13.48
N HIS A 25 21.02 -7.61 12.56
CA HIS A 25 19.78 -8.37 12.78
C HIS A 25 19.90 -9.79 12.20
N PRO A 26 19.38 -10.83 12.88
CA PRO A 26 19.55 -12.21 12.44
C PRO A 26 18.69 -12.58 11.21
N SER A 27 17.56 -11.92 11.01
CA SER A 27 16.64 -12.22 9.91
C SER A 27 15.75 -11.03 9.58
N TRP A 28 15.04 -11.09 8.44
CA TRP A 28 14.05 -10.08 8.08
C TRP A 28 12.89 -10.00 9.07
N ASN A 29 12.48 -11.12 9.65
CA ASN A 29 11.43 -11.14 10.67
C ASN A 29 11.89 -10.39 11.94
N ALA A 30 13.11 -10.67 12.41
CA ALA A 30 13.68 -9.95 13.56
C ALA A 30 13.84 -8.44 13.27
N TRP A 31 14.30 -8.10 12.06
CA TRP A 31 14.35 -6.70 11.61
C TRP A 31 12.96 -6.05 11.61
N GLN A 32 11.93 -6.72 11.08
CA GLN A 32 10.58 -6.17 11.02
C GLN A 32 10.00 -5.88 12.41
N GLN A 33 10.15 -6.82 13.35
CA GLN A 33 9.70 -6.63 14.73
C GLN A 33 10.43 -5.45 15.40
N TYR A 34 11.76 -5.39 15.26
CA TYR A 34 12.57 -4.27 15.76
C TYR A 34 12.18 -2.93 15.09
N PHE A 35 11.95 -2.96 13.78
CA PHE A 35 11.72 -1.76 12.96
C PHE A 35 10.40 -1.06 13.31
N VAL A 36 9.36 -1.82 13.66
CA VAL A 36 8.10 -1.27 14.18
C VAL A 36 8.36 -0.46 15.45
N GLN A 37 9.03 -1.07 16.43
CA GLN A 37 9.37 -0.41 17.70
C GLN A 37 10.28 0.80 17.50
N TYR A 38 11.25 0.71 16.59
CA TYR A 38 12.13 1.81 16.23
C TYR A 38 11.32 2.99 15.64
N CYS A 39 10.41 2.73 14.71
CA CYS A 39 9.55 3.75 14.11
C CYS A 39 8.62 4.40 15.14
N GLU A 40 8.02 3.62 16.04
CA GLU A 40 7.17 4.13 17.12
C GLU A 40 7.94 5.00 18.10
N ARG A 41 9.09 4.50 18.61
CA ARG A 41 9.94 5.23 19.56
C ARG A 41 10.44 6.55 18.98
N THR A 42 10.81 6.54 17.71
CA THR A 42 11.35 7.73 17.04
C THR A 42 10.29 8.58 16.34
N ARG A 43 9.01 8.19 16.41
CA ARG A 43 7.86 8.88 15.81
C ARG A 43 8.01 9.12 14.31
N GLN A 44 8.48 8.10 13.59
CA GLN A 44 8.72 8.15 12.15
C GLN A 44 7.92 7.08 11.40
N VAL A 45 7.49 7.41 10.19
CA VAL A 45 7.02 6.43 9.21
C VAL A 45 8.06 6.33 8.11
N LEU A 46 8.56 5.14 7.83
CA LEU A 46 9.71 4.94 6.93
C LEU A 46 9.36 3.90 5.86
N PRO A 47 8.83 4.33 4.71
CA PRO A 47 8.50 3.42 3.60
C PRO A 47 9.75 2.81 2.96
N VAL A 48 9.55 1.63 2.36
CA VAL A 48 10.55 0.99 1.51
C VAL A 48 10.54 1.67 0.14
N LYS A 49 11.67 2.26 -0.25
CA LYS A 49 11.88 2.86 -1.56
C LYS A 49 12.17 1.81 -2.62
N ASP A 50 13.14 0.94 -2.34
CA ASP A 50 13.66 -0.05 -3.27
C ASP A 50 13.86 -1.37 -2.54
N THR A 51 13.46 -2.47 -3.17
CA THR A 51 13.74 -3.84 -2.73
C THR A 51 14.56 -4.53 -3.81
N MET A 52 15.65 -5.19 -3.42
CA MET A 52 16.47 -6.00 -4.32
C MET A 52 16.39 -7.45 -3.87
N SER A 53 15.96 -8.33 -4.76
CA SER A 53 15.95 -9.77 -4.50
C SER A 53 17.34 -10.39 -4.60
N ARG A 54 17.50 -11.58 -4.04
CA ARG A 54 18.64 -12.47 -4.21
C ARG A 54 18.89 -12.75 -5.68
N ALA A 55 17.84 -13.05 -6.45
CA ALA A 55 17.93 -13.31 -7.88
C ALA A 55 18.49 -12.09 -8.65
N GLU A 56 17.98 -10.89 -8.38
CA GLU A 56 18.48 -9.66 -8.99
C GLU A 56 19.93 -9.36 -8.55
N ARG A 57 20.28 -9.65 -7.29
CA ARG A 57 21.65 -9.51 -6.80
C ARG A 57 22.61 -10.46 -7.54
N LEU A 58 22.25 -11.73 -7.68
CA LEU A 58 23.03 -12.73 -8.44
C LEU A 58 23.20 -12.29 -9.90
N LYS A 59 22.13 -11.81 -10.54
CA LYS A 59 22.18 -11.27 -11.91
C LYS A 59 23.16 -10.09 -12.03
N ARG A 60 23.20 -9.19 -11.04
CA ARG A 60 24.16 -8.08 -11.00
C ARG A 60 25.60 -8.56 -10.79
N LEU A 61 25.82 -9.56 -9.93
CA LEU A 61 27.15 -10.12 -9.68
C LEU A 61 27.74 -10.75 -10.95
N LYS A 62 26.94 -11.53 -11.70
CA LYS A 62 27.34 -12.14 -12.98
C LYS A 62 27.79 -11.13 -14.04
N LYS A 63 27.36 -9.87 -13.95
CA LYS A 63 27.74 -8.78 -14.88
C LYS A 63 29.02 -8.04 -14.45
N THR A 64 29.58 -8.34 -13.28
CA THR A 64 30.81 -7.70 -12.80
C THR A 64 32.01 -8.60 -13.04
N LYS A 65 33.23 -8.03 -13.15
CA LYS A 65 34.50 -8.78 -13.32
C LYS A 65 34.80 -9.83 -12.23
N LYS A 66 33.99 -9.92 -11.17
CA LYS A 66 34.02 -10.98 -10.14
C LYS A 66 33.22 -12.24 -10.52
N ALA A 67 32.82 -12.36 -11.79
CA ALA A 67 32.03 -13.49 -12.28
C ALA A 67 32.75 -14.84 -12.20
N ASP A 68 34.10 -14.85 -12.18
CA ASP A 68 34.92 -16.07 -12.05
C ASP A 68 35.05 -16.59 -10.61
N ASP A 69 34.49 -15.88 -9.63
CA ASP A 69 34.44 -16.36 -8.25
C ASP A 69 33.11 -17.10 -8.05
N ASP A 70 33.05 -18.35 -8.49
CA ASP A 70 31.95 -19.32 -8.23
C ASP A 70 31.61 -19.46 -6.73
N SER A 71 32.44 -18.86 -5.86
CA SER A 71 32.34 -18.81 -4.40
C SER A 71 31.23 -17.91 -3.84
N ILE A 72 30.62 -16.97 -4.59
CA ILE A 72 29.56 -16.10 -4.03
C ILE A 72 28.20 -16.79 -4.13
N LEU A 73 28.07 -17.90 -3.40
CA LEU A 73 26.80 -18.53 -3.10
C LEU A 73 26.06 -17.64 -2.09
N LEU A 74 25.08 -16.87 -2.56
CA LEU A 74 24.15 -16.22 -1.65
C LEU A 74 23.29 -17.30 -0.98
N PRO A 75 23.22 -17.33 0.37
CA PRO A 75 22.43 -18.33 1.10
C PRO A 75 20.97 -18.39 0.61
N GLU A 76 20.36 -19.56 0.73
CA GLU A 76 18.91 -19.69 0.62
C GLU A 76 18.24 -18.95 1.79
N GLY A 77 17.08 -18.34 1.55
CA GLY A 77 16.38 -17.56 2.58
C GLY A 77 16.89 -16.12 2.78
N CYS A 78 17.90 -15.65 2.04
CA CYS A 78 18.33 -14.24 2.11
C CYS A 78 17.43 -13.27 1.32
N ASP A 79 16.22 -13.67 0.92
CA ASP A 79 15.28 -12.83 0.18
C ASP A 79 14.33 -12.05 1.13
N PRO A 80 14.14 -10.73 0.91
CA PRO A 80 14.84 -9.89 -0.06
C PRO A 80 16.31 -9.66 0.34
N TYR A 81 17.25 -9.64 -0.61
CA TYR A 81 18.66 -9.41 -0.27
C TYR A 81 18.92 -8.00 0.30
N GLN A 82 18.13 -7.00 -0.12
CA GLN A 82 18.28 -5.63 0.35
C GLN A 82 16.95 -4.88 0.33
N ARG A 83 16.75 -3.99 1.32
CA ARG A 83 15.74 -2.92 1.29
C ARG A 83 16.37 -1.56 1.55
N VAL A 84 15.86 -0.54 0.87
CA VAL A 84 16.21 0.86 1.09
C VAL A 84 15.02 1.54 1.75
N TYR A 85 15.25 2.15 2.90
CA TYR A 85 14.25 2.89 3.66
C TYR A 85 14.50 4.39 3.52
N ILE A 86 13.44 5.16 3.36
CA ILE A 86 13.49 6.62 3.26
C ILE A 86 12.39 7.26 4.08
N CYS A 87 12.50 8.57 4.31
CA CYS A 87 11.36 9.37 4.75
C CYS A 87 10.30 9.53 3.63
N PRO A 88 8.98 9.60 3.94
CA PRO A 88 7.92 9.91 2.98
C PRO A 88 8.14 11.24 2.25
N HIS A 89 8.80 12.21 2.87
CA HIS A 89 9.13 13.48 2.20
C HIS A 89 10.38 13.37 1.30
N GLY A 90 11.11 12.26 1.34
CA GLY A 90 12.27 11.95 0.49
C GLY A 90 11.91 11.30 -0.85
N TRP A 91 10.61 11.08 -1.13
CA TRP A 91 10.19 10.65 -2.46
C TRP A 91 10.45 11.77 -3.48
N LYS A 92 11.02 11.40 -4.63
CA LYS A 92 11.16 12.34 -5.74
C LYS A 92 9.78 12.83 -6.17
N LYS A 93 9.63 14.14 -6.40
CA LYS A 93 8.42 14.73 -6.97
C LYS A 93 8.06 14.00 -8.26
N ARG A 94 6.93 13.29 -8.27
CA ARG A 94 6.36 12.74 -9.50
C ARG A 94 5.89 13.91 -10.36
N LYS A 95 6.14 13.84 -11.68
CA LYS A 95 5.55 14.80 -12.62
C LYS A 95 4.03 14.70 -12.49
N SER A 96 3.37 15.83 -12.23
CA SER A 96 1.91 15.91 -12.21
C SER A 96 1.37 15.51 -13.58
N ARG A 97 0.40 14.60 -13.61
CA ARG A 97 -0.39 14.27 -14.81
C ARG A 97 -1.72 15.02 -14.86
N SER A 98 -2.02 15.86 -13.87
CA SER A 98 -3.28 16.60 -13.79
C SER A 98 -3.17 18.00 -14.38
N GLU A 99 -4.24 18.47 -15.00
CA GLU A 99 -4.43 19.84 -15.52
C GLU A 99 -4.55 20.91 -14.42
N GLY A 100 -4.61 20.51 -13.14
CA GLY A 100 -4.55 21.44 -12.00
C GLY A 100 -5.89 21.83 -11.39
N THR A 101 -7.01 21.25 -11.85
CA THR A 101 -8.37 21.61 -11.42
C THR A 101 -8.71 21.19 -9.98
N ARG A 102 -8.03 20.19 -9.41
CA ARG A 102 -8.23 19.74 -8.02
C ARG A 102 -7.12 20.29 -7.13
N SER A 103 -7.47 20.78 -5.95
CA SER A 103 -6.51 21.20 -4.94
C SER A 103 -5.56 20.04 -4.62
N ARG A 104 -4.25 20.32 -4.66
CA ARG A 104 -3.23 19.30 -4.43
C ARG A 104 -3.30 18.86 -2.96
N GLN A 105 -3.32 17.55 -2.73
CA GLN A 105 -3.08 17.00 -1.40
C GLN A 105 -1.70 17.46 -0.93
N HIS A 106 -1.63 17.92 0.31
CA HIS A 106 -0.55 18.70 0.89
C HIS A 106 0.69 17.87 1.25
N ILE A 107 1.02 16.81 0.50
CA ILE A 107 2.26 16.06 0.69
C ILE A 107 3.40 16.92 0.12
N ARG A 108 3.98 17.76 0.98
CA ARG A 108 5.15 18.56 0.64
C ARG A 108 6.35 17.63 0.56
N LEU A 109 6.63 17.09 -0.63
CA LEU A 109 7.89 16.39 -0.89
C LEU A 109 9.04 17.40 -0.74
N THR A 110 9.70 17.39 0.41
CA THR A 110 10.79 18.30 0.81
C THR A 110 12.17 17.81 0.38
N ASP A 111 12.24 16.71 -0.37
CA ASP A 111 13.50 16.04 -0.72
C ASP A 111 14.30 15.67 0.54
N CYS A 112 13.60 15.15 1.55
CA CYS A 112 14.19 14.81 2.83
C CYS A 112 15.36 13.81 2.66
N PRO A 113 16.55 14.09 3.24
CA PRO A 113 17.74 13.27 3.01
C PRO A 113 17.74 11.97 3.82
N PHE A 114 16.85 11.83 4.82
CA PHE A 114 16.78 10.67 5.69
C PHE A 114 16.64 9.38 4.88
N ARG A 115 17.62 8.49 5.03
CA ARG A 115 17.65 7.20 4.34
C ARG A 115 18.62 6.22 5.01
N PHE A 116 18.37 4.94 4.85
CA PHE A 116 19.37 3.91 5.13
C PHE A 116 19.06 2.63 4.33
N VAL A 117 20.01 1.70 4.34
CA VAL A 117 19.91 0.43 3.63
C VAL A 117 20.02 -0.70 4.63
N VAL A 118 19.14 -1.68 4.53
CA VAL A 118 19.26 -2.97 5.22
C VAL A 118 19.62 -4.02 4.18
N GLN A 119 20.75 -4.69 4.34
CA GLN A 119 21.29 -5.63 3.37
C GLN A 119 21.81 -6.90 4.04
N TRP A 120 21.65 -8.04 3.39
CA TRP A 120 22.28 -9.28 3.81
C TRP A 120 23.81 -9.22 3.71
N ASN A 121 24.47 -9.48 4.84
CA ASN A 121 25.91 -9.63 4.94
C ASN A 121 26.28 -11.12 4.89
N VAL A 122 26.98 -11.52 3.83
CA VAL A 122 27.36 -12.93 3.59
C VAL A 122 28.38 -13.43 4.63
N ALA A 123 29.33 -12.60 5.07
CA ALA A 123 30.39 -13.02 5.98
C ALA A 123 29.89 -13.27 7.41
N ARG A 124 28.82 -12.58 7.82
CA ARG A 124 28.21 -12.75 9.15
C ARG A 124 26.88 -13.49 9.13
N GLU A 125 26.37 -13.82 7.94
CA GLU A 125 25.06 -14.45 7.74
C GLU A 125 23.91 -13.72 8.46
N GLN A 126 23.96 -12.38 8.42
CA GLN A 126 23.03 -11.51 9.13
C GLN A 126 22.68 -10.29 8.27
N LEU A 127 21.56 -9.64 8.58
CA LEU A 127 21.24 -8.33 8.04
C LEU A 127 22.09 -7.25 8.70
N GLN A 128 22.54 -6.32 7.88
CA GLN A 128 23.30 -5.15 8.29
C GLN A 128 22.59 -3.87 7.84
N VAL A 129 22.39 -2.94 8.78
CA VAL A 129 22.04 -1.55 8.46
C VAL A 129 23.29 -0.79 8.06
N LYS A 130 23.24 -0.09 6.93
CA LYS A 130 24.36 0.69 6.40
C LYS A 130 23.91 1.87 5.55
N ASN A 131 24.89 2.70 5.15
CA ASN A 131 24.69 3.87 4.28
C ASN A 131 23.60 4.82 4.82
N GLY A 132 23.57 4.99 6.14
CA GLY A 132 22.56 5.76 6.84
C GLY A 132 22.83 7.26 6.81
N VAL A 133 21.75 8.03 6.62
CA VAL A 133 21.61 9.45 6.89
C VAL A 133 20.39 9.57 7.78
N TYR A 134 20.58 10.01 9.02
CA TYR A 134 19.54 9.96 10.07
C TYR A 134 19.02 11.34 10.46
N THR A 135 19.02 12.25 9.50
CA THR A 135 18.65 13.65 9.68
C THR A 135 17.47 13.97 8.77
N HIS A 136 16.45 14.64 9.31
CA HIS A 136 15.32 15.18 8.55
C HIS A 136 15.48 16.67 8.33
N ASN A 137 14.95 17.17 7.22
CA ASN A 137 14.84 18.60 6.93
C ASN A 137 13.43 19.16 7.17
N HIS A 138 12.63 18.43 7.94
CA HIS A 138 11.27 18.81 8.33
C HIS A 138 11.01 18.32 9.75
N GLN A 139 9.97 18.87 10.37
CA GLN A 139 9.59 18.47 11.71
C GLN A 139 9.21 16.98 11.77
N VAL A 140 9.71 16.30 12.80
CA VAL A 140 9.28 14.97 13.23
C VAL A 140 8.72 15.15 14.64
N SER A 141 7.43 14.90 14.82
CA SER A 141 6.75 15.11 16.10
C SER A 141 5.68 14.05 16.32
N THR A 142 5.30 13.84 17.58
CA THR A 142 4.19 12.93 17.94
C THR A 142 2.89 13.30 17.23
N GLN A 143 2.61 14.61 17.10
CA GLN A 143 1.42 15.08 16.40
C GLN A 143 1.46 14.73 14.91
N ALA A 144 2.59 14.99 14.23
CA ALA A 144 2.75 14.63 12.83
C ALA A 144 2.67 13.10 12.64
N TYR A 145 3.31 12.34 13.54
CA TYR A 145 3.27 10.88 13.54
C TYR A 145 1.84 10.37 13.63
N ALA A 146 1.03 10.88 14.56
CA ALA A 146 -0.36 10.46 14.77
C ALA A 146 -1.26 10.62 13.53
N THR A 147 -0.93 11.53 12.61
CA THR A 147 -1.73 11.72 11.38
C THR A 147 -1.58 10.60 10.36
N PHE A 148 -0.51 9.80 10.44
CA PHE A 148 -0.26 8.74 9.46
C PHE A 148 -1.24 7.58 9.61
N PRO A 149 -1.69 6.95 8.52
CA PRO A 149 -2.61 5.81 8.60
C PRO A 149 -2.13 4.67 9.51
N VAL A 150 -0.82 4.42 9.56
CA VAL A 150 -0.23 3.34 10.39
C VAL A 150 -0.31 3.59 11.90
N SER A 151 -0.51 4.83 12.34
CA SER A 151 -0.67 5.18 13.75
C SER A 151 -2.13 5.44 14.15
N ARG A 152 -3.04 5.41 13.18
CA ARG A 152 -4.48 5.60 13.39
C ARG A 152 -5.17 4.26 13.56
N GLY A 153 -6.31 4.27 14.23
CA GLY A 153 -7.14 3.10 14.48
C GLY A 153 -7.66 3.05 15.90
N VAL A 154 -8.35 1.94 16.19
CA VAL A 154 -8.86 1.60 17.51
C VAL A 154 -7.85 0.68 18.17
N HIS A 155 -7.19 1.18 19.21
CA HIS A 155 -6.13 0.49 19.94
C HIS A 155 -6.64 -0.20 21.21
N ASP A 156 -7.69 0.33 21.83
CA ASP A 156 -8.30 -0.28 23.01
C ASP A 156 -9.27 -1.41 22.58
N PRO A 157 -8.98 -2.68 22.95
CA PRO A 157 -9.84 -3.81 22.58
C PRO A 157 -11.27 -3.71 23.13
N VAL A 158 -11.47 -3.08 24.29
CA VAL A 158 -12.79 -2.90 24.91
C VAL A 158 -13.61 -1.90 24.12
N VAL A 159 -12.98 -0.80 23.70
CA VAL A 159 -13.60 0.20 22.82
C VAL A 159 -13.91 -0.42 21.46
N GLY A 160 -13.00 -1.22 20.90
CA GLY A 160 -13.22 -1.97 19.66
C GLY A 160 -14.43 -2.91 19.73
N ALA A 161 -14.53 -3.71 20.79
CA ALA A 161 -15.69 -4.59 21.00
C ALA A 161 -17.00 -3.82 21.14
N ARG A 162 -16.97 -2.65 21.79
CA ARG A 162 -18.15 -1.78 21.89
C ARG A 162 -18.56 -1.21 20.52
N VAL A 163 -17.60 -0.79 19.70
CA VAL A 163 -17.85 -0.31 18.34
C VAL A 163 -18.45 -1.41 17.47
N GLU A 164 -17.98 -2.65 17.59
CA GLU A 164 -18.59 -3.79 16.88
C GLU A 164 -20.08 -3.98 17.25
N GLY A 165 -20.41 -3.85 18.53
CA GLY A 165 -21.80 -3.85 18.98
C GLY A 165 -22.61 -2.66 18.45
N MET A 166 -22.00 -1.48 18.35
CA MET A 166 -22.64 -0.30 17.75
C MET A 166 -22.90 -0.50 16.25
N LEU A 167 -21.95 -1.09 15.52
CA LEU A 167 -22.09 -1.44 14.11
C LEU A 167 -23.24 -2.43 13.89
N SER A 168 -23.26 -3.50 14.69
CA SER A 168 -24.32 -4.53 14.66
C SER A 168 -25.71 -3.96 14.96
N ALA A 169 -25.79 -2.95 15.83
CA ALA A 169 -27.03 -2.24 16.15
C ALA A 169 -27.41 -1.16 15.13
N GLY A 170 -26.66 -0.99 14.03
CA GLY A 170 -26.92 0.00 12.99
C GLY A 170 -26.69 1.45 13.47
N ALA A 171 -25.79 1.66 14.42
CA ALA A 171 -25.49 3.00 14.91
C ALA A 171 -25.01 3.93 13.78
N LYS A 172 -25.38 5.22 13.88
CA LYS A 172 -24.92 6.23 12.92
C LYS A 172 -23.40 6.39 13.00
N ARG A 173 -22.76 6.57 11.84
CA ARG A 173 -21.30 6.82 11.73
C ARG A 173 -20.81 7.94 12.65
N SER A 174 -21.57 9.03 12.76
CA SER A 174 -21.23 10.14 13.67
C SER A 174 -21.18 9.72 15.14
N ARG A 175 -22.10 8.86 15.59
CA ARG A 175 -22.11 8.35 16.97
C ARG A 175 -20.92 7.43 17.25
N ILE A 176 -20.53 6.62 16.27
CA ILE A 176 -19.33 5.78 16.38
C ILE A 176 -18.07 6.66 16.45
N TYR A 177 -18.01 7.71 15.62
CA TYR A 177 -16.90 8.66 15.62
C TYR A 177 -16.79 9.43 16.95
N ASP A 178 -17.89 9.99 17.46
CA ASP A 178 -17.92 10.70 18.74
C ASP A 178 -17.47 9.77 19.89
N TYR A 179 -17.98 8.53 19.92
CA TYR A 179 -17.59 7.53 20.91
C TYR A 179 -16.08 7.24 20.87
N LEU A 180 -15.51 7.07 19.67
CA LEU A 180 -14.07 6.82 19.50
C LEU A 180 -13.22 8.01 19.98
N LEU A 181 -13.64 9.24 19.70
CA LEU A 181 -12.96 10.45 20.19
C LEU A 181 -13.05 10.60 21.71
N GLU A 182 -14.21 10.32 22.31
CA GLU A 182 -14.42 10.36 23.76
C GLU A 182 -13.56 9.32 24.51
N HIS A 183 -13.06 8.30 23.81
CA HIS A 183 -12.22 7.23 24.36
C HIS A 183 -10.76 7.31 23.85
N ASP A 184 -10.31 8.51 23.47
CA ASP A 184 -8.93 8.80 23.07
C ASP A 184 -8.38 7.93 21.92
N GLN A 185 -9.26 7.43 21.06
CA GLN A 185 -8.85 6.66 19.88
C GLN A 185 -8.41 7.61 18.76
N ASN A 186 -7.27 7.30 18.15
CA ASN A 186 -6.71 8.12 17.08
C ASN A 186 -7.36 7.78 15.73
N VAL A 187 -8.52 8.37 15.44
CA VAL A 187 -9.29 8.09 14.22
C VAL A 187 -9.72 9.36 13.51
N ILE A 188 -9.95 9.24 12.20
CA ILE A 188 -10.67 10.24 11.40
C ILE A 188 -11.95 9.64 10.82
N GLN A 189 -12.83 10.48 10.27
CA GLN A 189 -14.10 10.06 9.67
C GLN A 189 -13.95 8.90 8.66
N VAL A 190 -12.90 8.95 7.83
CA VAL A 190 -12.60 7.91 6.83
C VAL A 190 -12.34 6.55 7.49
N ASP A 191 -11.75 6.52 8.68
CA ASP A 191 -11.49 5.27 9.40
C ASP A 191 -12.83 4.64 9.86
N VAL A 192 -13.80 5.45 10.30
CA VAL A 192 -15.17 4.98 10.62
C VAL A 192 -15.91 4.50 9.37
N ASP A 193 -15.77 5.20 8.25
CA ASP A 193 -16.36 4.76 6.99
C ASP A 193 -15.81 3.39 6.56
N ASN A 194 -14.51 3.17 6.74
CA ASN A 194 -13.87 1.87 6.51
C ASN A 194 -14.43 0.79 7.47
N LEU A 195 -14.52 1.07 8.78
CA LEU A 195 -15.09 0.12 9.75
C LEU A 195 -16.51 -0.33 9.38
N VAL A 196 -17.36 0.63 8.97
CA VAL A 196 -18.73 0.33 8.54
C VAL A 196 -18.75 -0.50 7.27
N ARG A 197 -17.90 -0.17 6.28
CA ARG A 197 -17.80 -0.94 5.04
C ARG A 197 -17.35 -2.36 5.31
N ASP A 198 -16.34 -2.54 6.14
CA ASP A 198 -15.75 -3.84 6.44
C ASP A 198 -16.76 -4.71 7.23
N HIS A 199 -17.51 -4.13 8.17
CA HIS A 199 -18.61 -4.81 8.87
C HIS A 199 -19.74 -5.21 7.91
N SER A 200 -20.18 -4.32 7.01
CA SER A 200 -21.19 -4.66 6.00
C SER A 200 -20.73 -5.78 5.07
N GLY A 201 -19.46 -5.80 4.67
CA GLY A 201 -18.87 -6.87 3.86
C GLY A 201 -18.77 -8.20 4.62
N SER A 202 -18.52 -8.16 5.93
CA SER A 202 -18.54 -9.35 6.79
C SER A 202 -19.94 -9.94 6.94
N LEU A 203 -20.98 -9.10 6.94
CA LEU A 203 -22.37 -9.53 7.00
C LEU A 203 -22.92 -10.00 5.65
N SER A 204 -22.34 -9.59 4.52
CA SER A 204 -22.72 -10.12 3.21
C SER A 204 -22.15 -11.53 3.05
N THR A 205 -22.93 -12.53 3.46
CA THR A 205 -22.70 -13.95 3.10
C THR A 205 -23.08 -14.25 1.66
N GLN A 206 -23.44 -13.23 0.88
CA GLN A 206 -23.69 -13.39 -0.55
C GLN A 206 -22.33 -13.53 -1.21
N ASP A 207 -21.91 -14.78 -1.43
CA ASP A 207 -20.79 -15.06 -2.31
C ASP A 207 -21.17 -14.48 -3.69
N ASP A 208 -20.52 -13.39 -4.08
CA ASP A 208 -20.72 -12.75 -5.37
C ASP A 208 -20.55 -13.77 -6.51
N ASN A 209 -19.76 -14.83 -6.29
CA ASN A 209 -19.62 -15.94 -7.22
C ASN A 209 -20.90 -16.77 -7.35
N GLU A 210 -21.59 -17.06 -6.25
CA GLU A 210 -22.88 -17.78 -6.25
C GLU A 210 -24.00 -16.95 -6.88
N ALA A 211 -24.01 -15.63 -6.64
CA ALA A 211 -24.91 -14.73 -7.34
C ALA A 211 -24.64 -14.69 -8.85
N THR A 212 -23.37 -14.60 -9.24
CA THR A 212 -22.94 -14.61 -10.64
C THR A 212 -23.26 -15.94 -11.33
N ALA A 213 -23.01 -17.07 -10.67
CA ALA A 213 -23.32 -18.40 -11.18
C ALA A 213 -24.82 -18.58 -11.44
N ARG A 214 -25.68 -18.05 -10.54
CA ARG A 214 -27.13 -18.06 -10.72
C ARG A 214 -27.58 -17.27 -11.94
N GLU A 215 -27.01 -16.09 -12.16
CA GLU A 215 -27.33 -15.27 -13.35
C GLU A 215 -26.86 -15.94 -14.64
N ILE A 216 -25.69 -16.56 -14.64
CA ILE A 216 -25.20 -17.33 -15.80
C ILE A 216 -26.13 -18.52 -16.11
N ALA A 217 -26.59 -19.23 -15.07
CA ALA A 217 -27.53 -20.34 -15.22
C ALA A 217 -28.90 -19.85 -15.73
N ALA A 218 -29.41 -18.73 -15.20
CA ALA A 218 -30.65 -18.12 -15.67
C ALA A 218 -30.55 -17.67 -17.14
N PHE A 219 -29.42 -17.09 -17.53
CA PHE A 219 -29.13 -16.71 -18.92
C PHE A 219 -29.14 -17.92 -19.86
N ALA A 220 -28.48 -19.01 -19.49
CA ALA A 220 -28.47 -20.25 -20.27
C ALA A 220 -29.87 -20.89 -20.35
N ALA A 221 -30.66 -20.81 -19.29
CA ALA A 221 -32.03 -21.34 -19.26
C ALA A 221 -33.04 -20.49 -20.07
N ALA A 222 -32.75 -19.21 -20.28
CA ALA A 222 -33.67 -18.29 -20.96
C ALA A 222 -33.87 -18.62 -22.46
N ASP A 223 -32.88 -19.21 -23.13
CA ASP A 223 -32.99 -19.71 -24.50
C ASP A 223 -31.96 -20.84 -24.70
N PRO A 224 -32.37 -22.04 -25.19
CA PRO A 224 -31.46 -23.16 -25.44
C PRO A 224 -30.28 -22.87 -26.39
N GLU A 225 -30.40 -21.85 -27.24
CA GLU A 225 -29.33 -21.41 -28.14
C GLU A 225 -28.38 -20.37 -27.50
N ASN A 226 -28.67 -19.88 -26.29
CA ASN A 226 -27.75 -19.05 -25.52
C ASN A 226 -26.51 -19.87 -25.11
N VAL A 227 -25.35 -19.23 -25.14
CA VAL A 227 -24.08 -19.85 -24.74
C VAL A 227 -23.39 -18.95 -23.72
N SER A 228 -22.99 -19.52 -22.60
CA SER A 228 -22.14 -18.88 -21.60
C SER A 228 -20.88 -19.71 -21.34
N LEU A 229 -19.75 -19.04 -21.15
CA LEU A 229 -18.47 -19.66 -20.84
C LEU A 229 -17.77 -18.87 -19.73
N VAL A 230 -17.26 -19.59 -18.73
CA VAL A 230 -16.44 -19.02 -17.65
C VAL A 230 -15.04 -19.60 -17.79
N SER A 231 -14.03 -18.75 -17.91
CA SER A 231 -12.62 -19.13 -17.94
C SER A 231 -11.97 -18.70 -16.65
N GLU A 232 -11.38 -19.66 -15.95
CA GLU A 232 -10.60 -19.43 -14.72
C GLU A 232 -9.11 -19.32 -15.04
N THR A 233 -8.37 -18.64 -14.18
CA THR A 233 -6.91 -18.59 -14.19
C THR A 233 -6.33 -19.79 -13.44
N ASP A 234 -5.03 -20.05 -13.60
CA ASP A 234 -4.33 -21.12 -12.87
C ASP A 234 -4.40 -20.99 -11.33
N ALA A 235 -4.76 -19.80 -10.82
CA ALA A 235 -4.96 -19.52 -9.40
C ALA A 235 -6.39 -19.79 -8.91
N GLY A 236 -7.31 -20.22 -9.79
CA GLY A 236 -8.73 -20.43 -9.47
C GLY A 236 -9.56 -19.14 -9.46
N GLU A 237 -9.01 -18.03 -9.97
CA GLU A 237 -9.76 -16.77 -10.11
C GLU A 237 -10.48 -16.73 -11.46
N THR A 238 -11.76 -16.35 -11.49
CA THR A 238 -12.50 -16.14 -12.74
C THR A 238 -11.88 -15.01 -13.56
N GLY A 239 -11.26 -15.36 -14.69
CA GLY A 239 -10.58 -14.41 -15.57
C GLY A 239 -11.49 -13.77 -16.61
N VAL A 240 -12.38 -14.56 -17.24
CA VAL A 240 -13.26 -14.09 -18.32
C VAL A 240 -14.61 -14.80 -18.27
N ILE A 241 -15.71 -14.04 -18.37
CA ILE A 241 -17.06 -14.57 -18.61
C ILE A 241 -17.50 -14.11 -20.00
N SER A 242 -17.79 -15.06 -20.88
CA SER A 242 -18.34 -14.80 -22.22
C SER A 242 -19.81 -15.17 -22.25
N LEU A 243 -20.68 -14.26 -22.70
CA LEU A 243 -22.12 -14.50 -22.87
C LEU A 243 -22.51 -14.18 -24.31
N ALA A 244 -23.18 -15.12 -24.99
CA ALA A 244 -23.68 -14.95 -26.34
C ALA A 244 -25.16 -15.37 -26.40
N THR A 245 -26.04 -14.44 -26.73
CA THR A 245 -27.46 -14.76 -26.91
C THR A 245 -27.70 -15.53 -28.20
N ALA A 246 -28.78 -16.29 -28.26
CA ALA A 246 -29.28 -16.93 -29.47
C ALA A 246 -29.40 -15.94 -30.63
N HIS A 247 -29.90 -14.74 -30.35
CA HIS A 247 -30.03 -13.67 -31.34
C HIS A 247 -28.67 -13.23 -31.90
N MET A 248 -27.67 -12.96 -31.05
CA MET A 248 -26.31 -12.62 -31.47
C MET A 248 -25.71 -13.71 -32.36
N ARG A 249 -25.88 -14.98 -31.98
CA ARG A 249 -25.39 -16.13 -32.74
C ARG A 249 -26.07 -16.25 -34.11
N ARG A 250 -27.39 -16.05 -34.18
CA ARG A 250 -28.15 -16.06 -35.44
C ARG A 250 -27.78 -14.90 -36.38
N ILE A 251 -27.51 -13.72 -35.83
CA ILE A 251 -27.00 -12.57 -36.61
C ILE A 251 -25.62 -12.90 -37.17
N TYR A 252 -24.70 -13.38 -36.31
CA TYR A 252 -23.35 -13.72 -36.74
C TYR A 252 -23.33 -14.82 -37.81
N GLY A 253 -24.20 -15.82 -37.72
CA GLY A 253 -24.34 -16.85 -38.75
C GLY A 253 -24.86 -16.33 -40.09
N ARG A 254 -25.60 -15.22 -40.10
CA ARG A 254 -26.11 -14.58 -41.33
C ARG A 254 -25.16 -13.55 -41.92
N PHE A 255 -24.36 -12.90 -41.09
CA PHE A 255 -23.48 -11.78 -41.45
C PHE A 255 -22.10 -11.96 -40.82
N SER A 256 -21.45 -13.09 -41.11
CA SER A 256 -20.16 -13.46 -40.49
C SER A 256 -19.01 -12.50 -40.83
N GLU A 257 -19.18 -11.71 -41.89
CA GLU A 257 -18.26 -10.67 -42.35
C GLU A 257 -18.31 -9.39 -41.50
N VAL A 258 -19.31 -9.24 -40.61
CA VAL A 258 -19.46 -8.05 -39.75
C VAL A 258 -19.33 -8.43 -38.27
N LEU A 259 -18.21 -8.03 -37.65
CA LEU A 259 -18.02 -8.12 -36.20
C LEU A 259 -18.35 -6.77 -35.54
N LEU A 260 -19.43 -6.72 -34.77
CA LEU A 260 -19.78 -5.57 -33.94
C LEU A 260 -19.29 -5.81 -32.51
N VAL A 261 -18.32 -5.02 -32.07
CA VAL A 261 -17.79 -5.04 -30.70
C VAL A 261 -18.24 -3.77 -30.01
N ASP A 262 -19.13 -3.88 -29.02
CA ASP A 262 -19.47 -2.78 -28.14
C ASP A 262 -18.66 -2.93 -26.83
N CYS A 263 -17.83 -1.93 -26.55
CA CYS A 263 -16.93 -1.93 -25.39
C CYS A 263 -17.39 -0.87 -24.39
N SER A 264 -17.97 -1.31 -23.29
CA SER A 264 -18.20 -0.44 -22.12
C SER A 264 -17.04 -0.56 -21.15
N HIS A 265 -16.39 0.56 -20.81
CA HIS A 265 -15.28 0.60 -19.85
C HIS A 265 -15.64 1.52 -18.67
N LYS A 266 -15.43 1.07 -17.43
CA LYS A 266 -15.72 1.79 -16.17
C LYS A 266 -17.20 2.14 -15.92
N THR A 267 -18.08 1.14 -15.92
CA THR A 267 -19.49 1.32 -15.50
C THR A 267 -19.72 1.18 -14.00
N ASN A 268 -18.74 0.71 -13.23
CA ASN A 268 -18.83 0.68 -11.77
C ASN A 268 -18.60 2.09 -11.22
N ARG A 269 -19.66 2.70 -10.68
CA ARG A 269 -19.64 3.97 -9.96
C ARG A 269 -19.77 3.73 -8.47
#